data_AF-A0A522C4G9-F1
#
_entry.id   AF-A0A522C4G9-F1
#
_cell.length_a   1.000
_cell.length_b   1.000
_cell.length_c   1.000
_cell.angle_alpha   90.00
_cell.angle_beta   90.00
_cell.angle_gamma   90.00
#
_symmetry.space_group_name_H-M   'P 1'
#
loop_
_entity.id
_entity.type
_entity.pdbx_description
1 polymer ?
#
loop_
_entity_poly.entity_id
_entity_poly.type
_entity_poly.pdbx_seq_one_letter_code
_entity_poly.pdbx_strand_id
1 'polypeptide(L)'
;MTAVLDQTEPVAPSLWRAPGLGALFTASTTARLANEAARVAMVLLVLDRTGSPALAGAVVGALTLPALVTGPLLGAWLDRTPHRRAVFVTNQLLLLVVLVALLAVTGT
;
A
#
# COMPACT_ATOMS: atom_id res chain seq x y z
N MET A 1 -48.35 -25.44 -1.73
CA MET A 1 -46.98 -25.94 -2.03
C MET A 1 -46.45 -25.22 -3.27
N THR A 2 -46.38 -23.89 -3.23
CA THR A 2 -46.19 -23.01 -4.41
C THR A 2 -45.56 -21.65 -4.01
N ALA A 3 -44.55 -21.66 -3.15
CA ALA A 3 -43.85 -20.43 -2.73
C ALA A 3 -42.38 -20.70 -2.36
N VAL A 4 -41.66 -21.47 -3.19
CA VAL A 4 -40.21 -21.75 -3.00
C VAL A 4 -39.38 -21.33 -4.21
N LEU A 5 -39.97 -20.69 -5.23
CA LEU A 5 -39.23 -20.28 -6.42
C LEU A 5 -39.11 -18.76 -6.50
N ASP A 6 -37.88 -18.33 -6.72
CA ASP A 6 -37.44 -17.01 -7.15
C ASP A 6 -36.97 -16.01 -6.07
N GLN A 7 -35.98 -16.42 -5.28
CA GLN A 7 -34.96 -15.48 -4.79
C GLN A 7 -33.80 -15.46 -5.78
N THR A 8 -33.99 -14.86 -6.95
CA THR A 8 -32.87 -14.41 -7.77
C THR A 8 -32.25 -13.19 -7.09
N GLU A 9 -31.32 -13.44 -6.16
CA GLU A 9 -30.44 -12.40 -5.63
C GLU A 9 -29.92 -11.55 -6.81
N PRO A 10 -30.12 -10.23 -6.81
CA PRO A 10 -29.73 -9.39 -7.93
C PRO A 10 -28.23 -9.58 -8.17
N VAL A 11 -27.87 -10.11 -9.33
CA VAL A 11 -26.47 -10.32 -9.73
C VAL A 11 -25.78 -8.97 -9.69
N ALA A 12 -24.96 -8.75 -8.66
CA ALA A 12 -24.23 -7.51 -8.49
C ALA A 12 -23.45 -7.20 -9.78
N PRO A 13 -23.52 -5.97 -10.31
CA PRO A 13 -22.84 -5.62 -11.55
C PRO A 13 -21.35 -5.93 -11.44
N SER A 14 -20.76 -6.46 -12.51
CA SER A 14 -19.34 -6.85 -12.51
C SER A 14 -18.46 -5.65 -12.13
N LEU A 15 -17.59 -5.82 -11.13
CA LEU A 15 -16.68 -4.77 -10.64
C LEU A 15 -15.86 -4.15 -11.77
N TRP A 16 -15.50 -4.94 -12.79
CA TRP A 16 -14.79 -4.51 -14.00
C TRP A 16 -15.48 -3.43 -14.83
N ARG A 17 -16.79 -3.21 -14.63
CA ARG A 17 -17.53 -2.11 -15.27
C ARG A 17 -17.36 -0.77 -14.56
N ALA A 18 -16.74 -0.74 -13.37
CA ALA A 18 -16.47 0.50 -12.68
C ALA A 18 -15.39 1.32 -13.41
N PRO A 19 -15.68 2.57 -13.79
CA PRO A 19 -14.70 3.42 -14.47
C PRO A 19 -13.45 3.60 -13.61
N GLY A 20 -12.27 3.36 -14.18
CA GLY A 20 -10.98 3.50 -13.49
C GLY A 20 -10.45 2.26 -12.77
N LEU A 21 -11.23 1.18 -12.64
CA LEU A 21 -10.77 -0.04 -11.94
C LEU A 21 -9.55 -0.66 -12.62
N GLY A 22 -9.51 -0.69 -13.97
CA GLY A 22 -8.37 -1.24 -14.71
C GLY A 22 -7.06 -0.51 -14.40
N ALA A 23 -7.08 0.83 -14.39
CA ALA A 23 -5.91 1.64 -14.05
C ALA A 23 -5.49 1.47 -12.58
N LEU A 24 -6.44 1.38 -11.66
CA LEU A 24 -6.15 1.09 -10.26
C LEU A 24 -5.57 -0.31 -10.08
N PHE A 25 -6.11 -1.31 -10.78
CA PHE A 25 -5.64 -2.69 -10.72
C PHE A 25 -4.22 -2.82 -11.24
N THR A 26 -3.90 -2.22 -12.39
CA THR A 26 -2.54 -2.26 -12.94
C THR A 26 -1.58 -1.51 -12.03
N ALA A 27 -1.91 -0.29 -11.59
CA ALA A 27 -1.05 0.47 -10.68
C ALA A 27 -0.80 -0.26 -9.36
N SER A 28 -1.84 -0.80 -8.72
CA SER A 28 -1.70 -1.54 -7.46
C SER A 28 -0.93 -2.85 -7.62
N THR A 29 -1.14 -3.58 -8.72
CA THR A 29 -0.40 -4.81 -9.01
C THR A 29 1.07 -4.52 -9.26
N THR A 30 1.39 -3.54 -10.09
CA THR A 30 2.76 -3.11 -10.36
C THR A 30 3.45 -2.63 -9.09
N ALA A 31 2.77 -1.83 -8.28
CA ALA A 31 3.31 -1.36 -7.00
C ALA A 31 3.63 -2.52 -6.06
N ARG A 32 2.72 -3.51 -5.93
CA ARG A 32 2.97 -4.71 -5.10
C ARG A 32 4.17 -5.51 -5.59
N LEU A 33 4.29 -5.71 -6.91
CA LEU A 33 5.45 -6.40 -7.50
C LEU A 33 6.76 -5.68 -7.20
N ALA A 34 6.81 -4.36 -7.39
CA ALA A 34 7.98 -3.56 -7.08
C ALA A 34 8.36 -3.66 -5.59
N ASN A 35 7.36 -3.64 -4.71
CA ASN A 35 7.58 -3.72 -3.27
C ASN A 35 8.16 -5.07 -2.83
N GLU A 36 7.70 -6.17 -3.43
CA GLU A 36 8.27 -7.50 -3.16
C GLU A 36 9.68 -7.65 -3.74
N ALA A 37 9.92 -7.17 -4.96
CA ALA A 37 11.25 -7.17 -5.54
C ALA A 37 12.26 -6.40 -4.66
N ALA A 38 11.87 -5.24 -4.13
CA ALA A 38 12.69 -4.47 -3.20
C ALA A 38 12.96 -5.22 -1.90
N ARG A 39 11.95 -5.91 -1.34
CA ARG A 39 12.12 -6.76 -0.14
C ARG A 39 13.14 -7.87 -0.38
N VAL A 40 13.02 -8.60 -1.49
CA VAL A 40 13.96 -9.66 -1.86
C VAL A 40 15.37 -9.09 -2.06
N ALA A 41 15.49 -7.99 -2.80
CA ALA A 41 16.78 -7.33 -3.02
C ALA A 41 17.44 -6.90 -1.70
N MET A 42 16.66 -6.40 -0.74
CA MET A 42 17.17 -6.00 0.58
C MET A 42 17.68 -7.20 1.38
N VAL A 43 16.95 -8.33 1.38
CA VAL A 43 17.41 -9.57 2.03
C VAL A 43 18.74 -10.02 1.44
N LEU A 44 18.82 -10.10 0.11
CA LEU A 44 20.04 -10.51 -0.59
C LEU A 44 21.19 -9.55 -0.31
N LEU A 45 20.94 -8.23 -0.30
CA LEU A 45 21.94 -7.22 0.01
C LEU A 45 22.48 -7.37 1.44
N VAL A 46 21.62 -7.57 2.43
CA VAL A 46 22.06 -7.74 3.82
C VAL A 46 22.82 -9.04 4.00
N LEU A 47 22.36 -10.13 3.37
CA LEU A 47 23.08 -11.40 3.36
C LEU A 47 24.45 -11.27 2.70
N ASP A 48 24.54 -10.61 1.54
CA ASP A 48 25.79 -10.36 0.83
C ASP A 48 26.77 -9.53 1.68
N ARG A 49 26.27 -8.52 2.41
CA ARG A 49 27.10 -7.62 3.21
C ARG A 49 27.49 -8.16 4.59
N THR A 50 26.67 -9.02 5.20
CA THR A 50 26.84 -9.42 6.62
C THR A 50 26.94 -10.93 6.82
N GLY A 51 26.53 -11.74 5.84
CA GLY A 51 26.42 -13.19 5.97
C GLY A 51 25.34 -13.67 6.95
N SER A 52 24.56 -12.78 7.56
CA SER A 52 23.65 -13.12 8.67
C SER A 52 22.16 -13.12 8.25
N PRO A 53 21.51 -14.29 8.22
CA PRO A 53 20.07 -14.40 7.95
C PRO A 53 19.21 -13.71 9.01
N ALA A 54 19.67 -13.69 10.27
CA ALA A 54 18.95 -13.02 11.36
C ALA A 54 18.88 -11.50 11.15
N LEU A 55 19.97 -10.89 10.70
CA LEU A 55 19.99 -9.45 10.38
C LEU A 55 19.14 -9.12 9.16
N ALA A 56 19.17 -9.97 8.12
CA ALA A 56 18.32 -9.79 6.95
C ALA A 56 16.82 -9.85 7.32
N GLY A 57 16.43 -10.82 8.15
CA GLY A 57 15.09 -10.92 8.70
C GLY A 57 14.71 -9.72 9.58
N ALA A 58 15.63 -9.24 10.41
CA ALA A 58 15.41 -8.05 11.25
C ALA A 58 15.18 -6.79 10.42
N VAL A 59 15.94 -6.58 9.34
CA VAL A 59 15.76 -5.43 8.43
C VAL A 59 14.40 -5.48 7.74
N VAL A 60 14.01 -6.64 7.20
CA VAL A 60 12.68 -6.79 6.59
C VAL A 60 11.57 -6.61 7.64
N GLY A 61 11.76 -7.13 8.85
CA GLY A 61 10.85 -6.92 9.97
C GLY A 61 10.69 -5.44 10.31
N ALA A 62 11.80 -4.70 10.40
CA ALA A 62 11.81 -3.27 10.67
C ALA A 62 11.12 -2.45 9.56
N LEU A 63 11.20 -2.88 8.30
CA LEU A 63 10.46 -2.26 7.19
C LEU A 63 8.96 -2.59 7.22
N THR A 64 8.59 -3.79 7.69
CA THR A 64 7.21 -4.29 7.62
C THR A 64 6.37 -3.84 8.82
N LEU A 65 6.95 -3.82 10.02
CA LEU A 65 6.24 -3.51 11.26
C LEU A 65 5.57 -2.12 11.23
N PRO A 66 6.24 -1.02 10.84
CA PRO A 66 5.60 0.29 10.77
C PRO A 66 4.44 0.29 9.79
N ALA A 67 4.59 -0.35 8.63
CA ALA A 67 3.53 -0.42 7.62
C ALA A 67 2.31 -1.23 8.12
N LEU A 68 2.55 -2.31 8.87
CA LEU A 68 1.50 -3.14 9.45
C LEU A 68 0.66 -2.38 10.49
N VAL A 69 1.30 -1.49 11.25
CA VAL A 69 0.62 -0.65 12.26
C VAL A 69 -0.04 0.56 11.60
N THR A 70 0.66 1.26 10.71
CA THR A 70 0.18 2.50 10.10
C THR A 70 -0.91 2.26 9.06
N GLY A 71 -0.90 1.14 8.34
CA GLY A 71 -1.90 0.82 7.31
C GLY A 71 -3.35 0.85 7.82
N PRO A 72 -3.72 0.05 8.83
CA PRO A 72 -5.07 0.07 9.42
C PRO A 72 -5.40 1.41 10.07
N LEU A 73 -4.43 2.05 10.71
CA LEU A 73 -4.63 3.32 11.40
C LEU A 73 -4.95 4.45 10.42
N LEU A 74 -4.16 4.55 9.34
CA LEU A 74 -4.38 5.49 8.24
C LEU A 74 -5.64 5.16 7.46
N GLY A 75 -5.94 3.88 7.22
CA GLY A 75 -7.18 3.44 6.58
C GLY A 75 -8.42 3.85 7.36
N ALA A 76 -8.45 3.56 8.67
CA ALA A 76 -9.54 3.95 9.56
C ALA A 76 -9.68 5.48 9.70
N TRP A 77 -8.57 6.21 9.65
CA TRP A 77 -8.58 7.68 9.64
C TRP A 77 -9.13 8.24 8.32
N LEU A 78 -8.69 7.70 7.18
CA LEU A 78 -9.15 8.07 5.84
C LEU A 78 -10.65 7.79 5.64
N ASP A 79 -11.13 6.65 6.13
CA ASP A 79 -12.55 6.26 6.05
C ASP A 79 -13.46 7.22 6.83
N ARG A 80 -12.93 7.90 7.84
CA ARG A 80 -13.67 8.87 8.67
C ARG A 80 -13.58 10.30 8.16
N THR A 81 -12.74 10.60 7.18
CA THR A 81 -12.59 11.97 6.66
C THR A 81 -13.53 12.25 5.48
N PRO A 82 -14.56 13.13 5.64
CA PRO A 82 -15.47 13.49 4.55
C PRO A 82 -14.82 14.37 3.45
N HIS A 83 -13.60 14.88 3.66
CA HIS A 83 -12.92 15.81 2.76
C HIS A 83 -11.73 15.17 2.04
N ARG A 84 -11.99 14.18 1.17
CA ARG A 84 -10.98 13.43 0.39
C ARG A 84 -9.94 14.30 -0.32
N ARG A 85 -10.35 15.47 -0.83
CA ARG A 85 -9.45 16.43 -1.49
C ARG A 85 -8.45 17.07 -0.53
N ALA A 86 -8.88 17.44 0.68
CA ALA A 86 -8.00 18.07 1.67
C ALA A 86 -6.92 17.09 2.14
N VAL A 87 -7.29 15.83 2.38
CA VAL A 87 -6.33 14.79 2.77
C VAL A 87 -5.30 14.53 1.67
N PHE A 88 -5.72 14.50 0.41
CA PHE A 88 -4.80 14.32 -0.72
C PHE A 88 -3.81 15.49 -0.84
N VAL A 89 -4.28 16.73 -0.68
CA VAL A 89 -3.42 17.93 -0.70
C VAL A 89 -2.43 17.91 0.46
N THR A 90 -2.88 17.61 1.68
CA THR A 90 -2.00 17.49 2.85
C THR A 90 -0.96 16.40 2.67
N ASN A 91 -1.34 15.24 2.12
CA ASN A 91 -0.41 14.16 1.81
C ASN A 91 0.67 14.60 0.80
N GLN A 92 0.28 15.31 -0.27
CA GLN A 92 1.25 15.83 -1.24
C GLN A 92 2.19 16.88 -0.65
N LEU A 93 1.69 17.77 0.22
CA LEU A 93 2.52 18.73 0.93
C LEU A 93 3.50 18.04 1.88
N LEU A 94 3.05 17.01 2.59
CA LEU A 94 3.90 16.23 3.49
C LEU A 94 5.00 15.51 2.71
N LEU A 95 4.66 14.87 1.59
CA LEU A 95 5.63 14.23 0.68
C LEU A 95 6.68 15.22 0.18
N LEU A 96 6.24 16.42 -0.23
CA LEU A 96 7.15 17.49 -0.65
C LEU A 96 8.11 17.88 0.48
N VAL A 97 7.61 18.08 1.70
CA VAL A 97 8.45 18.43 2.87
C VAL A 97 9.46 17.33 3.18
N VAL A 98 9.04 16.06 3.16
CA VAL A 98 9.93 14.92 3.42
C VAL A 98 11.01 14.81 2.34
N LEU A 99 10.66 15.00 1.06
CA LEU A 99 11.61 15.01 -0.04
C LEU A 99 12.64 16.15 0.10
N VAL A 100 12.19 17.35 0.44
CA VAL A 100 13.09 18.50 0.68
C VAL A 100 14.02 18.23 1.86
N ALA A 101 13.50 17.67 2.97
CA ALA A 101 14.30 17.33 4.13
C ALA A 101 15.34 16.24 3.83
N LEU A 102 14.95 15.19 3.09
CA LEU A 102 15.88 14.16 2.64
C LEU A 102 16.97 14.75 1.75
N LEU A 103 16.60 15.58 0.77
CA LEU A 103 17.58 16.24 -0.11
C LEU A 103 18.54 17.15 0.68
N ALA A 104 18.05 17.84 1.71
CA ALA A 104 18.89 18.66 2.58
C ALA A 104 19.88 17.82 3.43
N VAL A 105 19.51 16.58 3.78
CA VAL A 105 20.35 15.68 4.59
C VAL A 105 21.29 14.83 3.74
N THR A 106 20.90 14.43 2.52
CA THR A 106 21.74 13.63 1.61
C THR A 106 22.51 14.47 0.60
N GLY A 107 22.14 15.73 0.42
CA GLY A 107 22.83 16.71 -0.43
C GLY A 107 23.97 17.46 0.25
N THR A 108 24.29 17.10 1.50
CA THR A 108 25.50 17.51 2.25
C THR A 108 26.48 16.37 2.33
#